data_AF-A0A934XNZ0-F1
#
_entry.id   AF-A0A934XNZ0-F1
#
_cell.length_a   1.000
_cell.length_b   1.000
_cell.length_c   1.000
_cell.angle_alpha   90.00
_cell.angle_beta   90.00
_cell.angle_gamma   90.00
#
_symmetry.space_group_name_H-M   'P 1'
#
loop_
_entity.id
_entity.type
_entity.pdbx_description
1 polymer ?
#
loop_
_entity_poly.entity_id
_entity_poly.type
_entity_poly.pdbx_seq_one_letter_code
_entity_poly.pdbx_strand_id
1 'polypeptide(L)'
;MACFSLGTARIIGPDLPQVKVMLATLDPLGMPLVTQVIFGDKADDPLYIPAIDEVRASLNRHGLLYVGDCKMMALATRAHLASESDYYLGPMV
;
A
#
# COMPACT_ATOMS: atom_id res chain seq x y z
N MET A 1 -7.35 -16.54 16.80
CA MET A 1 -7.91 -15.28 17.34
C MET A 1 -7.43 -14.15 16.44
N ALA A 2 -8.28 -13.68 15.53
CA ALA A 2 -7.89 -12.65 14.56
C ALA A 2 -8.06 -11.27 15.20
N CYS A 3 -6.95 -10.59 15.46
CA CYS A 3 -6.95 -9.19 15.84
C CYS A 3 -7.04 -8.37 14.54
N PHE A 4 -8.18 -7.72 14.32
CA PHE A 4 -8.37 -6.77 13.22
C PHE A 4 -8.15 -5.37 13.80
N SER A 5 -7.01 -4.74 13.49
CA SER A 5 -6.78 -3.33 13.78
C SER A 5 -6.83 -2.58 12.45
N LEU A 6 -7.91 -1.82 12.23
CA LEU A 6 -7.98 -0.85 11.14
C LEU A 6 -7.01 0.29 11.45
N GLY A 7 -6.08 0.59 10.54
CA GLY A 7 -5.18 1.71 10.67
C GLY A 7 -5.92 3.04 10.49
N THR A 8 -6.04 3.85 11.55
CA THR A 8 -6.61 5.20 11.43
C THR A 8 -5.63 6.13 10.70
N ALA A 9 -6.16 7.04 9.88
CA ALA A 9 -5.36 8.12 9.30
C ALA A 9 -4.67 8.93 10.41
N ARG A 10 -3.39 9.28 10.21
CA ARG A 10 -2.64 10.08 11.17
C ARG A 10 -2.97 11.56 10.95
N ILE A 11 -4.00 12.05 11.65
CA ILE A 11 -4.47 13.42 11.54
C ILE A 11 -3.66 14.30 12.52
N ILE A 12 -2.96 15.31 12.01
CA ILE A 12 -2.19 16.28 12.83
C ILE A 12 -3.10 17.37 13.43
N GLY A 13 -4.24 17.63 12.80
CA GLY A 13 -5.35 18.43 13.33
C GLY A 13 -6.56 18.31 12.39
N PRO A 14 -7.80 18.23 12.93
CA PRO A 14 -9.01 18.02 12.11
C PRO A 14 -9.27 19.16 11.12
N ASP A 15 -8.78 20.37 11.42
CA ASP A 15 -9.02 21.58 10.62
C ASP A 15 -7.87 21.94 9.67
N LEU A 16 -6.79 21.16 9.65
CA LEU A 16 -5.64 21.43 8.77
C LEU A 16 -5.80 20.67 7.44
N PRO A 17 -5.68 21.35 6.28
CA PRO A 17 -5.64 20.66 5.00
C PRO A 17 -4.41 19.75 4.96
N GLN A 18 -4.65 18.45 4.78
CA GLN A 18 -3.61 17.44 4.69
C GLN A 18 -3.72 16.72 3.35
N VAL A 19 -2.56 16.52 2.72
CA VAL A 19 -2.42 15.73 1.50
C VAL A 19 -1.61 14.49 1.85
N LYS A 20 -2.02 13.35 1.31
CA LYS A 20 -1.27 12.11 1.37
C LYS A 20 -0.85 11.69 -0.03
N VAL A 21 0.39 11.20 -0.12
CA VAL A 21 0.96 10.70 -1.37
C VAL A 21 1.33 9.24 -1.15
N MET A 22 0.68 8.33 -1.87
CA MET A 22 1.07 6.93 -1.94
C MET A 22 2.03 6.75 -3.11
N LEU A 23 3.20 6.18 -2.84
CA LEU A 23 4.25 5.92 -3.81
C LEU A 23 4.59 4.44 -3.85
N ALA A 24 4.58 3.85 -5.05
CA ALA A 24 5.25 2.58 -5.31
C ALA A 24 6.50 2.86 -6.15
N THR A 25 7.66 2.41 -5.68
CA THR A 25 8.96 2.68 -6.30
C THR A 25 9.63 1.38 -6.73
N LEU A 26 10.43 1.46 -7.79
CA LEU A 26 11.26 0.36 -8.27
C LEU A 26 12.64 0.40 -7.60
N ASP A 27 12.99 -0.69 -6.91
CA ASP A 27 14.34 -0.98 -6.44
C ASP A 27 15.23 -1.44 -7.62
N PRO A 28 16.54 -1.07 -7.71
CA PRO A 28 17.35 -0.37 -6.69
C PRO A 28 17.40 1.16 -6.81
N LEU A 29 16.79 1.75 -7.83
CA LEU A 29 16.94 3.20 -8.09
C LEU A 29 15.95 4.07 -7.32
N GLY A 30 14.96 3.48 -6.63
CA GLY A 30 13.88 4.20 -5.98
C GLY A 30 13.00 4.97 -6.98
N MET A 31 12.97 4.55 -8.25
CA MET A 31 12.25 5.25 -9.31
C MET A 31 10.73 5.12 -9.07
N PRO A 32 9.98 6.24 -8.95
CA PRO A 32 8.53 6.17 -8.81
C PRO A 32 7.89 5.51 -10.03
N LEU A 33 7.09 4.48 -9.79
CA LEU A 33 6.30 3.78 -10.81
C LEU A 33 4.83 4.17 -10.74
N VAL A 34 4.30 4.30 -9.52
CA VAL A 34 2.93 4.75 -9.24
C VAL A 34 2.96 5.86 -8.20
N THR A 35 2.21 6.93 -8.46
CA THR A 35 2.04 8.06 -7.54
C THR A 35 0.57 8.41 -7.45
N GLN A 36 -0.02 8.27 -6.26
CA GLN A 36 -1.42 8.62 -6.02
C GLN A 36 -1.50 9.75 -5.00
N VAL A 37 -2.14 10.85 -5.38
CA VAL A 37 -2.38 12.01 -4.50
C VAL A 37 -3.81 11.94 -3.99
N ILE A 38 -3.97 11.92 -2.67
CA ILE A 38 -5.25 11.75 -2.00
C ILE A 38 -5.39 12.71 -0.82
N PHE A 39 -6.63 12.89 -0.37
CA PHE A 39 -6.93 13.60 0.87
C PHE A 39 -6.31 12.89 2.07
N GLY A 40 -5.74 13.66 3.00
CA GLY A 40 -4.99 13.14 4.14
C GLY A 40 -5.83 12.40 5.19
N ASP A 41 -7.14 12.59 5.17
CA ASP A 41 -8.12 11.95 6.06
C ASP A 41 -8.39 10.47 5.71
N LYS A 42 -7.96 10.00 4.53
CA LYS A 42 -8.11 8.60 4.13
C LYS A 42 -7.14 7.70 4.90
N ALA A 43 -7.62 6.53 5.36
CA ALA A 43 -6.77 5.48 5.91
C ALA A 43 -5.79 4.94 4.86
N ASP A 44 -4.65 4.36 5.30
CA ASP A 44 -3.64 3.82 4.38
C ASP A 44 -4.02 2.42 3.87
N ASP A 45 -4.60 1.58 4.73
CA ASP A 45 -4.97 0.19 4.43
C ASP A 45 -5.70 0.00 3.08
N PRO A 46 -6.73 0.80 2.71
CA PRO A 46 -7.42 0.63 1.42
C PRO A 46 -6.63 1.12 0.20
N LEU A 47 -5.48 1.77 0.38
CA LEU A 47 -4.71 2.38 -0.71
C LEU A 47 -3.72 1.40 -1.36
N TYR A 48 -3.33 0.33 -0.65
CA TYR A 48 -2.32 -0.60 -1.16
C TYR A 48 -2.80 -1.40 -2.38
N ILE A 49 -4.02 -1.96 -2.33
CA ILE A 49 -4.55 -2.76 -3.45
C ILE A 49 -4.63 -1.95 -4.76
N PRO A 50 -5.21 -0.73 -4.78
CA PRO A 50 -5.19 0.12 -5.96
C PRO A 50 -3.78 0.42 -6.49
N ALA A 51 -2.82 0.70 -5.60
CA ALA A 51 -1.44 0.96 -6.02
C ALA A 51 -0.75 -0.29 -6.58
N ILE A 52 -0.99 -1.47 -5.99
CA ILE A 52 -0.49 -2.77 -6.46
C ILE A 52 -1.02 -3.08 -7.87
N ASP A 53 -2.32 -2.88 -8.08
CA ASP A 53 -2.96 -3.15 -9.37
C ASP A 53 -2.44 -2.21 -10.46
N GLU A 54 -2.22 -0.94 -10.14
CA GLU A 54 -1.63 0.03 -11.06
C GLU A 54 -0.18 -0.34 -11.39
N VAL A 55 0.64 -0.74 -10.41
CA VAL A 55 2.01 -1.24 -10.64
C VAL A 55 1.99 -2.44 -11.59
N ARG A 56 1.07 -3.39 -11.36
CA ARG A 56 0.96 -4.60 -12.17
C ARG A 56 0.56 -4.25 -13.60
N ALA A 57 -0.40 -3.34 -13.78
CA ALA A 57 -0.80 -2.84 -15.08
C ALA A 57 0.34 -2.12 -15.81
N SER A 58 1.13 -1.30 -15.10
CA SER A 58 2.27 -0.57 -15.67
C SER A 58 3.41 -1.48 -16.12
N LEU A 59 3.72 -2.53 -15.36
CA LEU A 59 4.81 -3.48 -15.68
C LEU A 59 4.36 -4.65 -16.53
N ASN A 60 3.04 -4.89 -16.64
CA ASN A 60 2.44 -6.05 -17.28
C ASN A 60 3.09 -7.37 -16.83
N ARG A 61 3.26 -7.54 -15.51
CA ARG A 61 4.03 -8.65 -14.92
C ARG A 61 3.47 -9.09 -13.57
N HIS A 62 3.49 -10.41 -13.36
CA HIS A 62 3.25 -11.07 -12.07
C HIS A 62 4.55 -11.57 -11.44
N GLY A 63 4.48 -11.99 -10.18
CA GLY A 63 5.64 -12.46 -9.41
C GLY A 63 6.50 -11.31 -8.91
N LEU A 64 5.90 -10.14 -8.68
CA LEU A 64 6.59 -8.97 -8.13
C LEU A 64 6.69 -9.11 -6.60
N LEU A 65 7.79 -8.63 -6.03
CA LEU A 65 7.95 -8.52 -4.58
C LEU A 65 7.56 -7.12 -4.13
N TYR A 66 6.50 -7.04 -3.33
CA TYR A 66 6.07 -5.80 -2.69
C TYR A 66 6.65 -5.71 -1.29
N VAL A 67 7.39 -4.64 -1.01
CA VAL A 67 7.99 -4.36 0.31
C VAL A 67 7.28 -3.16 0.92
N GLY A 68 6.82 -3.28 2.16
CA GLY A 68 6.05 -2.22 2.80
C GLY A 68 5.98 -2.34 4.32
N ASP A 69 5.27 -1.39 4.93
CA ASP A 69 5.05 -1.34 6.37
C ASP A 69 3.98 -2.33 6.85
N CYS A 70 3.67 -2.32 8.15
CA CYS A 70 2.73 -3.25 8.76
C CYS A 70 1.29 -3.14 8.23
N LYS A 71 0.86 -1.98 7.71
CA LYS A 71 -0.49 -1.79 7.17
C LYS A 71 -0.67 -2.49 5.84
N MET A 72 0.39 -2.53 5.02
CA MET A 72 0.42 -3.36 3.81
C MET A 72 0.21 -4.85 4.14
N MET A 73 0.60 -5.27 5.35
CA MET A 73 0.49 -6.67 5.80
C MET A 73 -0.93 -7.06 6.26
N ALA A 74 -1.93 -6.21 6.03
CA ALA A 74 -3.34 -6.55 6.22
C ALA A 74 -3.71 -7.84 5.45
N LEU A 75 -4.62 -8.64 6.01
CA LEU A 75 -5.03 -9.92 5.42
C LEU A 75 -5.56 -9.76 4.00
N ALA A 76 -6.36 -8.72 3.75
CA ALA A 76 -6.92 -8.43 2.43
C ALA A 76 -5.83 -8.20 1.38
N THR A 77 -4.85 -7.33 1.68
CA THR A 77 -3.73 -7.02 0.78
C THR A 77 -2.87 -8.26 0.52
N ARG A 78 -2.55 -9.05 1.54
CA ARG A 78 -1.80 -10.30 1.36
C ARG A 78 -2.56 -11.35 0.55
N ALA A 79 -3.87 -11.48 0.78
CA ALA A 79 -4.70 -12.39 0.00
C ALA A 79 -4.74 -11.97 -1.48
N HIS A 80 -4.84 -10.67 -1.75
CA HIS A 80 -4.79 -10.09 -3.10
C HIS A 80 -3.46 -10.36 -3.81
N LEU A 81 -2.34 -10.19 -3.11
CA LEU A 81 -1.02 -10.51 -3.67
C LEU A 81 -0.86 -12.01 -3.95
N ALA A 82 -1.31 -12.85 -3.01
CA ALA A 82 -1.23 -14.30 -3.17
C ALA A 82 -2.11 -14.84 -4.31
N SER A 83 -3.32 -14.29 -4.52
CA SER A 83 -4.20 -14.72 -5.61
C SER A 83 -3.62 -14.42 -6.99
N GLU A 84 -2.78 -13.38 -7.08
CA GLU A 84 -2.15 -12.91 -8.32
C GLU A 84 -0.72 -13.43 -8.50
N SER A 85 -0.31 -14.40 -7.67
CA SER A 85 1.05 -14.99 -7.67
C SER A 85 2.19 -13.99 -7.40
N ASP A 86 1.91 -12.93 -6.65
CA ASP A 86 2.91 -11.94 -6.21
C ASP A 86 3.42 -12.26 -4.78
N TYR A 87 4.58 -11.71 -4.46
CA TYR A 87 5.27 -11.88 -3.18
C TYR A 87 5.19 -10.63 -2.33
N TYR A 88 5.30 -10.77 -1.00
CA TYR A 88 5.28 -9.64 -0.08
C TYR A 88 6.29 -9.79 1.05
N LEU A 89 6.80 -8.65 1.52
CA LEU A 89 7.66 -8.54 2.68
C LEU A 89 7.28 -7.30 3.50
N GLY A 90 7.09 -7.49 4.80
CA GLY A 90 6.79 -6.42 5.73
C GLY A 90 6.72 -6.93 7.17
N PRO A 91 6.73 -6.03 8.16
CA PRO A 91 6.64 -6.41 9.56
C PRO A 91 5.23 -6.94 9.87
N MET A 92 5.15 -8.13 10.50
CA MET A 92 3.92 -8.67 11.07
C MET A 92 3.83 -8.26 12.54
N VAL A 93 3.43 -7.01 12.79
CA VAL A 93 3.20 -6.46 14.15
C VAL A 93 1.74 -6.18 14.40
#